data_AF-A0A9W7B013-F1
#
_entry.id   AF-A0A9W7B013-F1
#
_cell.length_a   1.000
_cell.length_b   1.000
_cell.length_c   1.000
_cell.angle_alpha   90.00
_cell.angle_beta   90.00
_cell.angle_gamma   90.00
#
_symmetry.space_group_name_H-M   'P 1'
#
loop_
_entity.id
_entity.type
_entity.pdbx_description
1 polymer ?
#
loop_
_entity_poly.entity_id
_entity_poly.type
_entity_poly.pdbx_seq_one_letter_code
_entity_poly.pdbx_strand_id
1 'polypeptide(L)'
;MCRADVLFRVRGKSEGRNIKSLSIHSAVDLVKLETGTNPSKYGSITHNPDPPTSETTGLLSSNDATSPLPLVRSRKFEVVELCSIFLGEKGSSLYIFTLGLYMYGTLWAYTSVFANACSYALPMEKVLGVDGLDDYIIYVFLFASIVVPLTCMELKEQVGVQVFLSLCRFVMVVIMVGSVSYAMNSESAQFDDQTGGHGAALVNWKGLYKMLPIAVYANIFHHSIPGLSSPVKDKSKLSMIFGSTFAFGMVAYGLIGGVVAWYFGDSIDQSANLNWVGYHAGTGVQTSDGNWIHKSFFTSLIAYFVVVFPATDVVSAFPLNGITLGNSLMGIWFGPDIREYENDPKTVKMFRLVAAIPSIIGACFLRDLGFITAYTGITGFAIAFTFPALLNIKSKRACNRAGVDPVTAYSRGFISSDGFSYVVAVFGGGLILFVFVSLVYEQSINKAEME
;
A
#
# COMPACT_ATOMS: atom_id res chain seq x y z
N MET A 1 -0.44 10.61 -13.60
CA MET A 1 -1.22 11.81 -13.24
C MET A 1 -0.90 13.00 -14.15
N CYS A 2 0.31 13.60 -14.12
CA CYS A 2 0.62 14.80 -14.93
C CYS A 2 0.31 14.63 -16.43
N ARG A 3 0.77 13.51 -17.03
CA ARG A 3 0.56 13.24 -18.46
C ARG A 3 -0.93 13.13 -18.84
N ALA A 4 -1.75 12.55 -17.97
CA ALA A 4 -3.19 12.48 -18.20
C ALA A 4 -3.79 13.89 -18.24
N ASP A 5 -3.50 14.71 -17.23
CA ASP A 5 -3.97 16.11 -17.15
C ASP A 5 -3.59 16.93 -18.39
N VAL A 6 -2.36 16.78 -18.89
CA VAL A 6 -1.90 17.45 -20.11
C VAL A 6 -2.72 17.02 -21.34
N LEU A 7 -2.92 15.71 -21.53
CA LEU A 7 -3.70 15.17 -22.66
C LEU A 7 -5.17 15.66 -22.65
N PHE A 8 -5.80 15.72 -21.47
CA PHE A 8 -7.15 16.26 -21.33
C PHE A 8 -7.25 17.73 -21.77
N ARG A 9 -6.22 18.55 -21.53
CA ARG A 9 -6.23 19.97 -21.93
C ARG A 9 -6.10 20.16 -23.42
N VAL A 10 -5.19 19.42 -24.05
CA VAL A 10 -4.99 19.50 -25.50
C VAL A 10 -6.30 19.18 -26.21
N ARG A 11 -7.00 18.13 -25.77
CA ARG A 11 -8.32 17.80 -26.32
C ARG A 11 -9.41 18.82 -26.02
N GLY A 12 -9.52 19.27 -24.77
CA GLY A 12 -10.51 20.29 -24.40
C GLY A 12 -10.37 21.57 -25.22
N LYS A 13 -9.13 22.00 -25.49
CA LYS A 13 -8.85 23.09 -26.43
C LYS A 13 -9.29 22.76 -27.85
N SER A 14 -8.98 21.57 -28.37
CA SER A 14 -9.36 21.18 -29.74
C SER A 14 -10.87 21.08 -29.96
N GLU A 15 -11.63 20.72 -28.92
CA GLU A 15 -13.08 20.51 -29.00
C GLU A 15 -13.90 21.72 -28.51
N GLY A 16 -13.24 22.81 -28.09
CA GLY A 16 -13.91 23.97 -27.51
C GLY A 16 -14.66 23.66 -26.20
N ARG A 17 -14.34 22.55 -25.54
CA ARG A 17 -15.02 22.08 -24.32
C ARG A 17 -14.25 22.46 -23.07
N ASN A 18 -14.99 22.80 -22.01
CA ASN A 18 -14.39 22.99 -20.69
C ASN A 18 -13.79 21.66 -20.20
N ILE A 19 -12.58 21.69 -19.64
CA ILE A 19 -11.90 20.50 -19.10
C ILE A 19 -12.77 19.76 -18.06
N LYS A 20 -13.63 20.48 -17.33
CA LYS A 20 -14.57 19.89 -16.37
C LYS A 20 -15.70 19.07 -17.01
N SER A 21 -16.02 19.29 -18.30
CA SER A 21 -17.08 18.57 -19.02
C SER A 21 -16.60 17.36 -19.82
N LEU A 22 -15.29 17.12 -19.87
CA LEU A 22 -14.70 15.95 -20.54
C LEU A 22 -14.84 14.70 -19.67
N SER A 23 -15.62 13.72 -20.15
CA SER A 23 -15.85 12.45 -19.48
C SER A 23 -14.64 11.51 -19.58
N ILE A 24 -14.63 10.45 -18.78
CA ILE A 24 -13.61 9.38 -18.85
C ILE A 24 -13.68 8.66 -20.20
N HIS A 25 -14.88 8.46 -20.76
CA HIS A 25 -15.04 7.93 -22.12
C HIS A 25 -14.32 8.80 -23.15
N SER A 26 -14.40 10.12 -23.04
CA SER A 26 -13.62 11.02 -23.90
C SER A 26 -12.10 10.87 -23.74
N ALA A 27 -11.60 10.36 -22.62
CA ALA A 27 -10.17 10.12 -22.40
C ALA A 27 -9.72 8.77 -22.97
N VAL A 28 -10.55 7.74 -22.79
CA VAL A 28 -10.35 6.41 -23.36
C VAL A 28 -10.46 6.48 -24.89
N ASP A 29 -11.41 7.26 -25.41
CA ASP A 29 -11.55 7.54 -26.85
C ASP A 29 -10.37 8.31 -27.41
N LEU A 30 -9.65 9.10 -26.60
CA LEU A 30 -8.43 9.80 -27.00
C LEU A 30 -7.30 8.80 -27.33
N VAL A 31 -7.27 7.70 -26.60
CA VAL A 31 -6.31 6.61 -26.81
C VAL A 31 -6.83 5.61 -27.86
N LYS A 32 -8.15 5.42 -27.98
CA LYS A 32 -8.78 4.52 -28.95
C LYS A 32 -8.92 5.11 -30.37
N LEU A 33 -9.28 6.39 -30.55
CA LEU A 33 -9.50 7.05 -31.85
C LEU A 33 -8.26 7.14 -32.74
N GLU A 34 -7.05 7.02 -32.18
CA GLU A 34 -5.80 6.97 -32.97
C GLU A 34 -5.26 5.54 -33.15
N THR A 35 -5.93 4.53 -32.57
CA THR A 35 -5.56 3.10 -32.73
C THR A 35 -6.44 2.35 -33.76
N GLY A 36 -7.35 3.05 -34.44
CA GLY A 36 -8.20 2.51 -35.51
C GLY A 36 -7.76 3.01 -36.90
N THR A 37 -7.42 2.06 -37.76
CA THR A 37 -7.03 2.17 -39.17
C THR A 37 -7.98 2.99 -40.07
N ASN A 38 -7.52 4.09 -40.68
CA ASN A 38 -7.59 4.34 -42.16
C ASN A 38 -6.89 5.67 -42.57
N PRO A 39 -5.84 5.69 -43.42
CA PRO A 39 -5.24 6.94 -43.93
C PRO A 39 -5.95 7.56 -45.16
N SER A 40 -7.05 6.98 -45.66
CA SER A 40 -7.64 7.41 -46.93
C SER A 40 -9.06 7.96 -46.77
N LYS A 41 -9.19 9.26 -46.48
CA LYS A 41 -10.29 10.13 -46.95
C LYS A 41 -10.10 11.55 -46.42
N TYR A 42 -9.17 12.29 -47.01
CA TYR A 42 -9.40 13.71 -47.24
C TYR A 42 -9.09 13.97 -48.71
N GLY A 43 -10.17 14.10 -49.48
CA GLY A 43 -10.11 14.42 -50.90
C GLY A 43 -9.57 15.83 -51.10
N SER A 44 -8.75 15.96 -52.13
CA SER A 44 -8.28 17.21 -52.70
C SER A 44 -9.45 18.11 -53.07
N ILE A 45 -9.51 19.32 -52.53
CA ILE A 45 -10.22 20.43 -53.16
C ILE A 45 -9.21 21.55 -53.34
N THR A 46 -8.80 21.74 -54.59
CA THR A 46 -7.99 22.84 -55.08
C THR A 46 -8.88 24.02 -55.44
N HIS A 47 -8.69 25.17 -54.78
CA HIS A 47 -8.90 26.48 -55.43
C HIS A 47 -8.16 27.58 -54.67
N ASN A 48 -7.43 28.41 -55.43
CA ASN A 48 -6.81 29.69 -55.06
C ASN A 48 -6.99 30.62 -56.30
N PRO A 49 -6.79 31.96 -56.28
CA PRO A 49 -6.51 32.91 -55.20
C PRO A 49 -7.58 34.04 -55.10
N ASP A 50 -7.65 34.83 -54.02
CA ASP A 50 -7.00 36.16 -53.88
C ASP A 50 -6.86 36.63 -52.40
N PRO A 51 -5.87 37.48 -52.06
CA PRO A 51 -5.59 38.00 -50.71
C PRO A 51 -6.13 39.45 -50.54
N PRO A 52 -5.85 40.23 -49.45
CA PRO A 52 -5.20 39.91 -48.17
C PRO A 52 -6.03 40.38 -46.94
N THR A 53 -5.83 39.77 -45.77
CA THR A 53 -5.67 40.53 -44.53
C THR A 53 -4.90 39.69 -43.51
N SER A 54 -3.94 40.37 -42.90
CA SER A 54 -3.02 39.92 -41.88
C SER A 54 -3.71 39.25 -40.70
N GLU A 55 -3.43 37.97 -40.47
CA GLU A 55 -3.29 37.47 -39.11
C GLU A 55 -2.34 36.27 -39.10
N THR A 56 -1.24 36.48 -38.41
CA THR A 56 -0.02 35.69 -38.41
C THR A 56 -0.30 34.25 -38.00
N THR A 57 -0.07 33.33 -38.94
CA THR A 57 -0.01 31.89 -38.72
C THR A 57 1.25 31.58 -37.91
N GLY A 58 1.16 31.74 -36.60
CA GLY A 58 2.15 31.24 -35.64
C GLY A 58 2.02 29.73 -35.51
N LEU A 59 2.59 28.99 -36.46
CA LEU A 59 3.14 27.67 -36.16
C LEU A 59 3.98 27.81 -34.90
N LEU A 60 3.70 26.99 -33.89
CA LEU A 60 4.47 26.91 -32.64
C LEU A 60 5.92 26.51 -32.98
N SER A 61 6.68 27.51 -33.40
CA SER A 61 8.12 27.54 -33.39
C SER A 61 8.54 27.36 -31.94
N SER A 62 9.28 26.29 -31.70
CA SER A 62 10.23 26.16 -30.62
C SER A 62 10.95 27.50 -30.40
N ASN A 63 10.67 28.16 -29.28
CA ASN A 63 11.55 29.06 -28.51
C ASN A 63 10.72 29.95 -27.57
N ASP A 64 10.11 29.34 -26.55
CA ASP A 64 9.75 30.08 -25.34
C ASP A 64 10.36 29.38 -24.13
N ALA A 65 11.33 30.07 -23.53
CA ALA A 65 12.00 29.63 -22.32
C ALA A 65 10.98 29.55 -21.16
N THR A 66 10.99 28.41 -20.45
CA THR A 66 10.39 28.20 -19.13
C THR A 66 8.86 28.23 -19.02
N SER A 67 8.15 27.49 -19.88
CA SER A 67 6.88 26.91 -19.42
C SER A 67 7.17 25.96 -18.25
N PRO A 68 6.60 26.14 -17.05
CA PRO A 68 6.87 25.24 -15.93
C PRO A 68 6.43 23.82 -16.30
N LEU A 69 7.30 22.85 -16.04
CA LEU A 69 7.04 21.45 -16.34
C LEU A 69 5.67 21.00 -15.80
N PRO A 70 4.96 20.07 -16.48
CA PRO A 70 3.68 19.58 -16.01
C PRO A 70 3.75 19.02 -14.57
N LEU A 71 2.99 19.63 -13.66
CA LEU A 71 2.75 19.19 -12.29
C LEU A 71 1.35 18.59 -12.12
N VAL A 72 1.17 17.75 -11.11
CA VAL A 72 -0.16 17.27 -10.70
C VAL A 72 -1.00 18.47 -10.30
N ARG A 73 -2.12 18.71 -11.00
CA ARG A 73 -3.05 19.81 -10.73
C ARG A 73 -4.21 19.35 -9.83
N SER A 74 -5.25 20.19 -9.72
CA SER A 74 -6.39 20.00 -8.81
C SER A 74 -7.29 18.81 -9.13
N ARG A 75 -7.28 18.28 -10.37
CA ARG A 75 -8.04 17.07 -10.70
C ARG A 75 -7.35 15.85 -10.10
N LYS A 76 -8.03 15.19 -9.17
CA LYS A 76 -7.63 13.89 -8.61
C LYS A 76 -7.86 12.81 -9.67
N PHE A 77 -6.82 12.04 -9.97
CA PHE A 77 -6.91 10.85 -10.82
C PHE A 77 -6.58 9.63 -9.98
N GLU A 78 -7.54 8.72 -9.83
CA GLU A 78 -7.25 7.44 -9.17
C GLU A 78 -6.37 6.56 -10.04
N VAL A 79 -5.59 5.67 -9.43
CA VAL A 79 -4.71 4.77 -10.20
C VAL A 79 -5.52 3.87 -11.14
N VAL A 80 -6.72 3.46 -10.70
CA VAL A 80 -7.68 2.73 -11.53
C VAL A 80 -8.07 3.54 -12.79
N GLU A 81 -8.36 4.82 -12.64
CA GLU A 81 -8.68 5.71 -13.77
C GLU A 81 -7.48 5.82 -14.72
N LEU A 82 -6.26 5.94 -14.19
CA LEU A 82 -5.04 5.94 -15.00
C LEU A 82 -4.83 4.63 -15.78
N CYS A 83 -5.11 3.48 -15.15
CA CYS A 83 -5.09 2.18 -15.82
C CYS A 83 -6.13 2.10 -16.93
N SER A 84 -7.35 2.60 -16.71
CA SER A 84 -8.39 2.68 -17.74
C SER A 84 -7.94 3.54 -18.93
N ILE A 85 -7.37 4.72 -18.66
CA ILE A 85 -6.89 5.64 -19.70
C ILE A 85 -5.74 5.03 -20.51
N PHE A 86 -4.69 4.50 -19.86
CA PHE A 86 -3.44 4.15 -20.54
C PHE A 86 -3.26 2.66 -20.86
N LEU A 87 -3.93 1.78 -20.12
CA LEU A 87 -3.87 0.32 -20.30
C LEU A 87 -5.18 -0.27 -20.87
N GLY A 88 -6.24 0.54 -20.95
CA GLY A 88 -7.55 0.14 -21.40
C GLY A 88 -8.34 -0.66 -20.35
N GLU A 89 -9.54 -1.10 -20.72
CA GLU A 89 -10.48 -1.78 -19.82
C GLU A 89 -9.89 -3.07 -19.22
N LYS A 90 -9.21 -3.89 -20.03
CA LYS A 90 -8.56 -5.13 -19.56
C LYS A 90 -7.47 -4.83 -18.52
N GLY A 91 -6.64 -3.82 -18.77
CA GLY A 91 -5.59 -3.41 -17.84
C GLY A 91 -6.14 -2.80 -16.55
N SER A 92 -7.22 -2.03 -16.65
CA SER A 92 -7.96 -1.50 -15.50
C SER A 92 -8.55 -2.63 -14.66
N SER A 93 -9.29 -3.56 -15.28
CA SER A 93 -9.90 -4.69 -14.60
C SER A 93 -8.86 -5.55 -13.87
N LEU A 94 -7.73 -5.85 -14.52
CA LEU A 94 -6.63 -6.58 -13.89
C LEU A 94 -6.03 -5.81 -12.70
N TYR A 95 -5.86 -4.49 -12.82
CA TYR A 95 -5.37 -3.66 -11.72
C TYR A 95 -6.32 -3.70 -10.54
N ILE A 96 -7.62 -3.55 -10.76
CA ILE A 96 -8.57 -3.53 -9.64
C ILE A 96 -8.69 -4.90 -8.99
N PHE A 97 -8.68 -5.99 -9.77
CA PHE A 97 -8.62 -7.34 -9.22
C PHE A 97 -7.39 -7.53 -8.31
N THR A 98 -6.21 -7.14 -8.80
CA THR A 98 -4.95 -7.19 -8.05
C THR A 98 -5.01 -6.34 -6.77
N LEU A 99 -5.53 -5.11 -6.88
CA LEU A 99 -5.72 -4.21 -5.74
C LEU A 99 -6.72 -4.77 -4.74
N GLY A 100 -7.80 -5.40 -5.20
CA GLY A 100 -8.80 -6.04 -4.36
C GLY A 100 -8.17 -7.13 -3.50
N LEU A 101 -7.45 -8.07 -4.12
CA LEU A 101 -6.72 -9.12 -3.40
C LEU A 101 -5.75 -8.55 -2.36
N TYR A 102 -4.97 -7.52 -2.75
CA TYR A 102 -4.03 -6.85 -1.84
C TYR A 102 -4.75 -6.25 -0.62
N MET A 103 -5.85 -5.51 -0.86
CA MET A 103 -6.55 -4.78 0.19
C MET A 103 -7.36 -5.71 1.11
N TYR A 104 -8.00 -6.75 0.57
CA TYR A 104 -8.63 -7.79 1.38
C TYR A 104 -7.62 -8.48 2.28
N GLY A 105 -6.46 -8.87 1.74
CA GLY A 105 -5.37 -9.45 2.52
C GLY A 105 -4.81 -8.50 3.59
N THR A 106 -4.72 -7.20 3.28
CA THR A 106 -4.28 -6.17 4.24
C THR A 106 -5.27 -6.03 5.42
N LEU A 107 -6.57 -5.92 5.13
CA LEU A 107 -7.61 -5.80 6.16
C LEU A 107 -7.72 -7.08 7.01
N TRP A 108 -7.52 -8.24 6.39
CA TRP A 108 -7.40 -9.51 7.09
C TRP A 108 -6.20 -9.49 8.05
N ALA A 109 -5.01 -9.15 7.56
CA ALA A 109 -3.80 -9.07 8.38
C ALA A 109 -3.95 -8.11 9.58
N TYR A 110 -4.61 -6.96 9.39
CA TYR A 110 -4.91 -6.03 10.48
C TYR A 110 -5.80 -6.65 11.56
N THR A 111 -6.79 -7.44 11.16
CA THR A 111 -7.66 -8.15 12.10
C THR A 111 -6.85 -9.15 12.92
N SER A 112 -5.96 -9.91 12.29
CA SER A 112 -5.07 -10.86 12.98
C SER A 112 -4.05 -10.16 13.89
N VAL A 113 -3.48 -9.02 13.47
CA VAL A 113 -2.56 -8.22 14.31
C VAL A 113 -3.25 -7.77 15.59
N PHE A 114 -4.46 -7.22 15.48
CA PHE A 114 -5.22 -6.78 16.64
C PHE A 114 -5.56 -7.95 17.57
N ALA A 115 -6.14 -9.02 17.00
CA ALA A 115 -6.59 -10.16 17.79
C ALA A 115 -5.45 -10.86 18.51
N ASN A 116 -4.32 -11.09 17.85
CA ASN A 116 -3.13 -11.69 18.49
C ASN A 116 -2.60 -10.79 19.61
N ALA A 117 -2.29 -9.53 19.32
CA ALA A 117 -1.71 -8.62 20.30
C ALA A 117 -2.58 -8.45 21.56
N CYS A 118 -3.91 -8.35 21.38
CA CYS A 118 -4.82 -8.25 22.52
C CYS A 118 -4.94 -9.58 23.29
N SER A 119 -4.94 -10.73 22.62
CA SER A 119 -4.97 -12.04 23.29
C SER A 119 -3.75 -12.25 24.18
N TYR A 120 -2.56 -11.86 23.70
CA TYR A 120 -1.33 -11.94 24.50
C TYR A 120 -1.29 -10.91 25.63
N ALA A 121 -1.77 -9.69 25.39
CA ALA A 121 -1.73 -8.63 26.40
C ALA A 121 -2.77 -8.83 27.50
N LEU A 122 -3.94 -9.38 27.17
CA LEU A 122 -5.11 -9.52 28.04
C LEU A 122 -5.82 -10.87 27.75
N PRO A 123 -5.30 -11.99 28.24
CA PRO A 123 -5.92 -13.30 28.03
C PRO A 123 -7.26 -13.39 28.76
N MET A 124 -8.37 -13.41 28.02
CA MET A 124 -9.73 -13.30 28.56
C MET A 124 -10.17 -14.56 29.30
N GLU A 125 -9.68 -15.73 28.91
CA GLU A 125 -9.82 -16.98 29.67
C GLU A 125 -9.45 -16.78 31.15
N LYS A 126 -8.28 -16.17 31.42
CA LYS A 126 -7.81 -15.89 32.78
C LYS A 126 -8.60 -14.78 33.47
N VAL A 127 -8.99 -13.75 32.73
CA VAL A 127 -9.74 -12.60 33.27
C VAL A 127 -11.16 -13.00 33.68
N LEU A 128 -11.81 -13.83 32.87
CA LEU A 128 -13.19 -14.27 33.08
C LEU A 128 -13.28 -15.57 33.89
N GLY A 129 -12.18 -16.31 34.03
CA GLY A 129 -12.14 -17.60 34.72
C GLY A 129 -12.96 -18.67 33.99
N VAL A 130 -13.00 -18.62 32.65
CA VAL A 130 -13.75 -19.55 31.82
C VAL A 130 -12.76 -20.28 30.90
N ASP A 131 -12.46 -21.53 31.26
CA ASP A 131 -11.53 -22.37 30.52
C ASP A 131 -12.05 -22.67 29.10
N GLY A 132 -11.14 -22.70 28.13
CA GLY A 132 -11.43 -23.05 26.74
C GLY A 132 -12.01 -21.91 25.89
N LEU A 133 -11.92 -20.66 26.36
CA LEU A 133 -12.23 -19.50 25.53
C LEU A 133 -11.17 -19.29 24.44
N ASP A 134 -11.63 -19.05 23.21
CA ASP A 134 -10.76 -18.63 22.12
C ASP A 134 -10.60 -17.10 22.16
N ASP A 135 -9.65 -16.64 22.96
CA ASP A 135 -9.35 -15.22 23.17
C ASP A 135 -9.17 -14.46 21.84
N TYR A 136 -8.51 -15.10 20.87
CA TYR A 136 -8.33 -14.51 19.54
C TYR A 136 -9.67 -14.20 18.88
N ILE A 137 -10.62 -15.14 18.88
CA ILE A 137 -11.95 -14.92 18.27
C ILE A 137 -12.74 -13.84 19.01
N ILE A 138 -12.66 -13.79 20.34
CA ILE A 138 -13.27 -12.71 21.14
C ILE A 138 -12.73 -11.35 20.66
N TYR A 139 -11.42 -11.23 20.48
CA TYR A 139 -10.81 -10.00 20.01
C TYR A 139 -11.07 -9.70 18.54
N VAL A 140 -11.29 -10.70 17.67
CA VAL A 140 -11.79 -10.48 16.30
C VAL A 140 -13.17 -9.82 16.33
N PHE A 141 -14.09 -10.31 17.17
CA PHE A 141 -15.42 -9.70 17.30
C PHE A 141 -15.37 -8.29 17.91
N LEU A 142 -14.51 -8.08 18.92
CA LEU A 142 -14.29 -6.74 19.49
C LEU A 142 -13.77 -5.78 18.41
N PHE A 143 -12.75 -6.20 17.65
CA PHE A 143 -12.21 -5.41 16.55
C PHE A 143 -13.28 -5.06 15.53
N ALA A 144 -14.05 -6.05 15.09
CA ALA A 144 -15.15 -5.87 14.13
C ALA A 144 -16.18 -4.84 14.62
N SER A 145 -16.56 -4.90 15.90
CA SER A 145 -17.52 -3.96 16.51
C SER A 145 -17.03 -2.51 16.47
N ILE A 146 -15.71 -2.28 16.40
CA ILE A 146 -15.10 -0.95 16.33
C ILE A 146 -14.89 -0.53 14.87
N VAL A 147 -14.20 -1.34 14.08
CA VAL A 147 -13.71 -0.90 12.76
C VAL A 147 -14.79 -0.93 11.67
N VAL A 148 -15.81 -1.79 11.76
CA VAL A 148 -16.88 -1.85 10.76
C VAL A 148 -17.74 -0.57 10.78
N PRO A 149 -18.21 -0.08 11.96
CA PRO A 149 -18.87 1.23 12.03
C PRO A 149 -17.97 2.36 11.55
N LEU A 150 -16.70 2.40 11.97
CA LEU A 150 -15.76 3.44 11.56
C LEU A 150 -15.53 3.45 10.04
N THR A 151 -15.49 2.29 9.38
CA THR A 151 -15.36 2.20 7.92
C THR A 151 -16.58 2.81 7.21
N CYS A 152 -17.77 2.69 7.80
CA CYS A 152 -18.99 3.29 7.28
C CYS A 152 -19.11 4.80 7.53
N MET A 153 -18.24 5.40 8.34
CA MET A 153 -18.20 6.84 8.62
C MET A 153 -17.23 7.57 7.67
N GLU A 154 -17.44 8.88 7.46
CA GLU A 154 -16.45 9.71 6.77
C GLU A 154 -15.40 10.19 7.78
N LEU A 155 -14.15 9.76 7.60
CA LEU A 155 -13.08 9.98 8.59
C LEU A 155 -12.27 11.26 8.34
N LYS A 156 -12.98 12.38 8.12
CA LYS A 156 -12.35 13.71 7.93
C LYS A 156 -11.54 14.16 9.15
N GLU A 157 -11.84 13.64 10.34
CA GLU A 157 -11.26 14.06 11.62
C GLU A 157 -10.09 13.18 12.12
N GLN A 158 -9.69 12.14 11.37
CA GLN A 158 -8.63 11.21 11.83
C GLN A 158 -7.20 11.72 11.64
N VAL A 159 -6.99 12.89 11.04
CA VAL A 159 -5.63 13.42 10.79
C VAL A 159 -4.86 13.59 12.11
N GLY A 160 -5.51 14.12 13.16
CA GLY A 160 -4.88 14.30 14.47
C GLY A 160 -4.45 12.96 15.10
N VAL A 161 -5.32 11.95 15.03
CA VAL A 161 -5.03 10.59 15.51
C VAL A 161 -3.85 9.99 14.73
N GLN A 162 -3.81 10.11 13.41
CA GLN A 162 -2.70 9.60 12.60
C GLN A 162 -1.37 10.28 12.90
N VAL A 163 -1.36 11.59 13.17
CA VAL A 163 -0.14 12.30 13.57
C VAL A 163 0.35 11.79 14.93
N PHE A 164 -0.54 11.63 15.90
CA PHE A 164 -0.22 11.07 17.21
C PHE A 164 0.32 9.64 17.10
N LEU A 165 -0.38 8.76 16.36
CA LEU A 165 0.07 7.37 16.16
C LEU A 165 1.40 7.31 15.40
N SER A 166 1.65 8.23 14.47
CA SER A 166 2.96 8.33 13.80
C SER A 166 4.08 8.67 14.80
N LEU A 167 3.83 9.57 15.77
CA LEU A 167 4.77 9.83 16.86
C LEU A 167 5.06 8.56 17.67
N CYS A 168 4.00 7.83 18.04
CA CYS A 168 4.13 6.57 18.77
C CYS A 168 4.90 5.51 17.97
N ARG A 169 4.78 5.44 16.64
CA ARG A 169 5.62 4.56 15.80
C ARG A 169 7.10 4.88 15.93
N PHE A 170 7.49 6.16 15.96
CA PHE A 170 8.89 6.54 16.18
C PHE A 170 9.38 6.11 17.57
N VAL A 171 8.56 6.33 18.60
CA VAL A 171 8.87 5.88 19.97
C VAL A 171 9.03 4.36 20.02
N MET A 172 8.16 3.61 19.31
CA MET A 172 8.24 2.16 19.22
C MET A 172 9.57 1.69 18.62
N VAL A 173 10.04 2.32 17.54
CA VAL A 173 11.35 1.99 16.93
C VAL A 173 12.47 2.16 17.96
N VAL A 174 12.48 3.29 18.68
CA VAL A 174 13.51 3.59 19.69
C VAL A 174 13.46 2.56 20.83
N ILE A 175 12.26 2.24 21.33
CA ILE A 175 12.09 1.28 22.42
C ILE A 175 12.51 -0.12 21.99
N MET A 176 12.07 -0.60 20.81
CA MET A 176 12.38 -1.95 20.36
C MET A 176 13.88 -2.13 20.11
N VAL A 177 14.49 -1.20 19.37
CA VAL A 177 15.94 -1.24 19.10
C VAL A 177 16.72 -1.08 20.40
N GLY A 178 16.33 -0.13 21.26
CA GLY A 178 17.02 0.16 22.52
C GLY A 178 16.96 -0.98 23.53
N SER A 179 15.79 -1.57 23.75
CA SER A 179 15.62 -2.68 24.71
C SER A 179 16.34 -3.95 24.28
N VAL A 180 16.33 -4.29 22.98
CA VAL A 180 17.11 -5.44 22.48
C VAL A 180 18.61 -5.15 22.51
N SER A 181 19.03 -3.95 22.10
CA SER A 181 20.46 -3.57 22.17
C SER A 181 20.98 -3.60 23.60
N TYR A 182 20.16 -3.16 24.57
CA TYR A 182 20.48 -3.28 25.98
C TYR A 182 20.56 -4.75 26.42
N ALA A 183 19.60 -5.58 26.01
CA ALA A 183 19.61 -7.01 26.32
C ALA A 183 20.83 -7.74 25.78
N MET A 184 21.32 -7.39 24.58
CA MET A 184 22.54 -7.95 24.00
C MET A 184 23.82 -7.63 24.79
N ASN A 185 23.81 -6.56 25.59
CA ASN A 185 24.97 -6.10 26.36
C ASN A 185 24.79 -6.31 27.87
N SER A 186 23.69 -6.95 28.29
CA SER A 186 23.40 -7.20 29.70
C SER A 186 23.88 -8.58 30.12
N GLU A 187 24.42 -8.68 31.33
CA GLU A 187 24.79 -9.96 31.94
C GLU A 187 23.57 -10.71 32.50
N SER A 188 22.46 -10.01 32.73
CA SER A 188 21.22 -10.59 33.25
C SER A 188 20.18 -10.77 32.16
N ALA A 189 19.29 -11.74 32.35
CA ALA A 189 18.19 -11.94 31.43
C ALA A 189 17.25 -10.74 31.38
N GLN A 190 16.92 -10.30 30.16
CA GLN A 190 15.99 -9.20 29.92
C GLN A 190 14.65 -9.66 29.30
N PHE A 191 14.67 -10.82 28.64
CA PHE A 191 13.53 -11.45 28.00
C PHE A 191 13.43 -12.91 28.47
N ASP A 192 12.21 -13.44 28.48
CA ASP A 192 11.95 -14.87 28.60
C ASP A 192 12.73 -15.64 27.52
N ASP A 193 13.20 -16.83 27.87
CA ASP A 193 13.94 -17.73 26.99
C ASP A 193 15.25 -17.18 26.38
N GLN A 194 16.01 -16.39 27.15
CA GLN A 194 17.45 -16.17 26.89
C GLN A 194 18.29 -17.46 27.07
N THR A 195 18.00 -18.47 26.25
CA THR A 195 18.52 -19.85 26.43
C THR A 195 19.79 -20.13 25.61
N GLY A 196 20.26 -19.17 24.81
CA GLY A 196 21.45 -19.33 23.96
C GLY A 196 22.18 -18.01 23.66
N GLY A 197 23.37 -18.13 23.07
CA GLY A 197 24.13 -16.96 22.61
C GLY A 197 23.41 -16.20 21.51
N HIS A 198 23.60 -14.87 21.47
CA HIS A 198 23.04 -14.02 20.42
C HIS A 198 23.66 -14.36 19.05
N GLY A 199 22.85 -14.38 18.00
CA GLY A 199 23.34 -14.45 16.62
C GLY A 199 22.53 -15.34 15.70
N ALA A 200 21.66 -14.73 14.90
CA ALA A 200 21.17 -15.35 13.68
C ALA A 200 22.29 -15.49 12.64
N ALA A 201 22.14 -16.44 11.71
CA ALA A 201 23.04 -16.54 10.57
C ALA A 201 23.07 -15.20 9.79
N LEU A 202 24.27 -14.68 9.53
CA LEU A 202 24.46 -13.40 8.82
C LEU A 202 23.78 -13.38 7.44
N VAL A 203 23.70 -14.55 6.80
CA VAL A 203 23.00 -14.73 5.52
C VAL A 203 22.23 -16.05 5.56
N ASN A 204 20.92 -15.98 5.31
CA ASN A 204 20.08 -17.16 5.15
C ASN A 204 19.14 -17.00 3.94
N TRP A 205 19.38 -17.80 2.90
CA TRP A 205 18.58 -17.76 1.67
C TRP A 205 17.27 -18.54 1.76
N LYS A 206 17.13 -19.44 2.75
CA LYS A 206 15.94 -20.32 2.88
C LYS A 206 14.66 -19.52 3.06
N GLY A 207 14.71 -18.36 3.72
CA GLY A 207 13.55 -17.51 3.96
C GLY A 207 13.29 -16.45 2.88
N LEU A 208 14.11 -16.35 1.83
CA LEU A 208 14.07 -15.21 0.91
C LEU A 208 12.70 -15.06 0.22
N TYR A 209 12.11 -16.17 -0.22
CA TYR A 209 10.83 -16.16 -0.92
C TYR A 209 9.63 -15.78 -0.01
N LYS A 210 9.76 -15.92 1.32
CA LYS A 210 8.79 -15.39 2.30
C LYS A 210 9.07 -13.92 2.64
N MET A 211 10.34 -13.56 2.80
CA MET A 211 10.76 -12.21 3.14
C MET A 211 10.40 -11.19 2.05
N LEU A 212 10.66 -11.50 0.77
CA LEU A 212 10.44 -10.59 -0.36
C LEU A 212 8.99 -10.06 -0.46
N PRO A 213 7.93 -10.90 -0.48
CA PRO A 213 6.55 -10.40 -0.54
C PRO A 213 6.16 -9.61 0.71
N ILE A 214 6.64 -10.00 1.90
CA ILE A 214 6.37 -9.27 3.16
C ILE A 214 7.03 -7.89 3.13
N ALA A 215 8.28 -7.80 2.66
CA ALA A 215 8.99 -6.53 2.51
C ALA A 215 8.28 -5.59 1.51
N VAL A 216 7.73 -6.14 0.43
CA VAL A 216 6.94 -5.36 -0.54
C VAL A 216 5.60 -4.94 0.05
N TYR A 217 4.90 -5.84 0.74
CA TYR A 217 3.68 -5.55 1.49
C TYR A 217 3.87 -4.36 2.44
N ALA A 218 4.95 -4.36 3.23
CA ALA A 218 5.28 -3.28 4.16
C ALA A 218 5.52 -1.91 3.48
N ASN A 219 5.77 -1.88 2.17
CA ASN A 219 6.15 -0.67 1.43
C ASN A 219 5.07 -0.19 0.44
N ILE A 220 3.88 -0.82 0.41
CA ILE A 220 2.83 -0.44 -0.53
C ILE A 220 1.93 0.64 0.04
N PHE A 221 2.00 1.80 -0.60
CA PHE A 221 1.01 2.87 -0.50
C PHE A 221 0.65 3.44 -1.88
N HIS A 222 1.07 2.75 -2.96
CA HIS A 222 0.94 3.20 -4.35
C HIS A 222 -0.51 3.54 -4.72
N HIS A 223 -1.46 2.75 -4.23
CA HIS A 223 -2.89 2.95 -4.43
C HIS A 223 -3.42 4.20 -3.72
N SER A 224 -2.76 4.64 -2.64
CA SER A 224 -3.13 5.83 -1.86
C SER A 224 -2.43 7.11 -2.35
N ILE A 225 -1.44 7.03 -3.25
CA ILE A 225 -0.69 8.21 -3.75
C ILE A 225 -1.61 9.33 -4.23
N PRO A 226 -2.70 9.09 -5.00
CA PRO A 226 -3.62 10.16 -5.39
C PRO A 226 -4.28 10.86 -4.18
N GLY A 227 -4.71 10.09 -3.19
CA GLY A 227 -5.28 10.60 -1.95
C GLY A 227 -4.28 11.41 -1.11
N LEU A 228 -3.08 10.86 -0.91
CA LEU A 228 -2.00 11.47 -0.12
C LEU A 228 -1.43 12.72 -0.79
N SER A 229 -1.36 12.72 -2.12
CA SER A 229 -0.84 13.86 -2.87
C SER A 229 -1.84 15.02 -2.95
N SER A 230 -3.15 14.77 -2.92
CA SER A 230 -4.19 15.79 -3.05
C SER A 230 -4.12 16.95 -2.03
N PRO A 231 -3.96 16.72 -0.71
CA PRO A 231 -3.89 17.80 0.29
C PRO A 231 -2.56 18.58 0.28
N VAL A 232 -1.52 18.08 -0.39
CA VAL A 232 -0.21 18.76 -0.42
C VAL A 232 -0.31 20.06 -1.22
N LYS A 233 -0.09 21.21 -0.58
CA LYS A 233 -0.16 22.53 -1.22
C LYS A 233 0.89 22.67 -2.35
N ASP A 234 2.14 22.37 -2.03
CA ASP A 234 3.25 22.44 -2.98
C ASP A 234 3.56 21.06 -3.58
N LYS A 235 3.01 20.84 -4.77
CA LYS A 235 3.12 19.56 -5.49
C LYS A 235 4.55 19.28 -5.97
N SER A 236 5.45 20.27 -6.03
CA SER A 236 6.84 20.06 -6.43
C SER A 236 7.62 19.21 -5.42
N LYS A 237 7.20 19.25 -4.14
CA LYS A 237 7.82 18.53 -3.03
C LYS A 237 7.42 17.07 -2.94
N LEU A 238 6.46 16.60 -3.73
CA LEU A 238 5.94 15.23 -3.62
C LEU A 238 7.02 14.15 -3.78
N SER A 239 7.97 14.31 -4.70
CA SER A 239 9.08 13.35 -4.84
C SER A 239 9.99 13.32 -3.62
N MET A 240 10.22 14.47 -2.97
CA MET A 240 11.00 14.53 -1.73
C MET A 240 10.23 13.87 -0.59
N ILE A 241 8.93 14.16 -0.44
CA ILE A 241 8.07 13.60 0.61
C ILE A 241 8.04 12.07 0.51
N PHE A 242 7.68 11.51 -0.64
CA PHE A 242 7.63 10.05 -0.80
C PHE A 242 9.03 9.42 -0.72
N GLY A 243 10.04 10.08 -1.28
CA GLY A 243 11.42 9.60 -1.23
C GLY A 243 11.98 9.52 0.19
N SER A 244 11.74 10.55 1.01
CA SER A 244 12.18 10.57 2.41
C SER A 244 11.39 9.56 3.25
N THR A 245 10.09 9.35 2.97
CA THR A 245 9.30 8.30 3.62
C THR A 245 9.87 6.90 3.35
N PHE A 246 10.22 6.58 2.10
CA PHE A 246 10.86 5.29 1.77
C PHE A 246 12.25 5.15 2.42
N ALA A 247 13.07 6.20 2.38
CA ALA A 247 14.40 6.17 3.01
C ALA A 247 14.30 5.96 4.53
N PHE A 248 13.38 6.67 5.18
CA PHE A 248 13.11 6.47 6.61
C PHE A 248 12.61 5.05 6.89
N GLY A 249 11.62 4.57 6.13
CA GLY A 249 11.08 3.22 6.29
C GLY A 249 12.16 2.14 6.13
N MET A 250 13.04 2.27 5.14
CA MET A 250 14.18 1.38 4.95
C MET A 250 15.10 1.34 6.18
N VAL A 251 15.45 2.50 6.74
CA VAL A 251 16.29 2.58 7.94
C VAL A 251 15.56 1.98 9.15
N ALA A 252 14.31 2.37 9.41
CA ALA A 252 13.56 1.90 10.57
C ALA A 252 13.30 0.39 10.53
N TYR A 253 12.82 -0.14 9.40
CA TYR A 253 12.59 -1.57 9.22
C TYR A 253 13.90 -2.36 9.20
N GLY A 254 14.96 -1.82 8.61
CA GLY A 254 16.29 -2.44 8.64
C GLY A 254 16.87 -2.54 10.05
N LEU A 255 16.72 -1.48 10.86
CA LEU A 255 17.18 -1.46 12.26
C LEU A 255 16.39 -2.46 13.12
N ILE A 256 15.05 -2.39 13.09
CA ILE A 256 14.22 -3.33 13.85
C ILE A 256 14.48 -4.76 13.38
N GLY A 257 14.35 -5.01 12.07
CA GLY A 257 14.53 -6.34 11.49
C GLY A 257 15.90 -6.92 11.78
N GLY A 258 16.97 -6.12 11.66
CA GLY A 258 18.33 -6.57 11.95
C GLY A 258 18.57 -6.89 13.42
N VAL A 259 18.20 -5.97 14.33
CA VAL A 259 18.47 -6.11 15.77
C VAL A 259 17.60 -7.20 16.40
N VAL A 260 16.31 -7.21 16.10
CA VAL A 260 15.37 -8.25 16.59
C VAL A 260 15.76 -9.61 16.03
N ALA A 261 16.04 -9.71 14.73
CA ALA A 261 16.39 -11.00 14.14
C ALA A 261 17.71 -11.55 14.66
N TRP A 262 18.70 -10.69 14.86
CA TRP A 262 19.97 -11.09 15.43
C TRP A 262 19.83 -11.66 16.85
N TYR A 263 19.00 -11.02 17.69
CA TYR A 263 18.85 -11.38 19.09
C TYR A 263 17.96 -12.60 19.32
N PHE A 264 16.77 -12.64 18.70
CA PHE A 264 15.79 -13.71 18.92
C PHE A 264 15.97 -14.92 17.99
N GLY A 265 16.68 -14.76 16.85
CA GLY A 265 16.94 -15.86 15.92
C GLY A 265 15.67 -16.57 15.46
N ASP A 266 15.61 -17.89 15.66
CA ASP A 266 14.46 -18.70 15.25
C ASP A 266 13.25 -18.58 16.20
N SER A 267 13.41 -17.93 17.36
CA SER A 267 12.35 -17.72 18.36
C SER A 267 11.53 -16.44 18.12
N ILE A 268 11.71 -15.78 16.97
CA ILE A 268 10.93 -14.59 16.60
C ILE A 268 9.47 -14.98 16.35
N ASP A 269 8.55 -14.25 16.96
CA ASP A 269 7.14 -14.38 16.64
C ASP A 269 6.84 -13.80 15.25
N GLN A 270 5.80 -14.32 14.58
CA GLN A 270 5.36 -13.80 13.28
C GLN A 270 5.13 -12.28 13.28
N SER A 271 4.73 -11.74 14.43
CA SER A 271 4.72 -10.32 14.69
C SER A 271 5.73 -10.02 15.79
N ALA A 272 6.86 -9.41 15.43
CA ALA A 272 8.00 -9.19 16.32
C ALA A 272 7.68 -8.43 17.63
N ASN A 273 6.59 -7.66 17.67
CA ASN A 273 6.16 -6.99 18.90
C ASN A 273 5.72 -7.98 19.98
N LEU A 274 5.28 -9.19 19.62
CA LEU A 274 4.81 -10.20 20.57
C LEU A 274 5.94 -10.79 21.41
N ASN A 275 7.18 -10.75 20.91
CA ASN A 275 8.36 -11.12 21.69
C ASN A 275 8.54 -10.26 22.96
N TRP A 276 7.90 -9.09 23.04
CA TRP A 276 7.91 -8.24 24.25
C TRP A 276 6.95 -8.70 25.36
N VAL A 277 6.12 -9.72 25.14
CA VAL A 277 5.32 -10.34 26.21
C VAL A 277 6.23 -10.86 27.31
N GLY A 278 7.36 -11.48 26.92
CA GLY A 278 8.37 -11.96 27.84
C GLY A 278 9.37 -10.91 28.31
N TYR A 279 9.16 -9.62 28.03
CA TYR A 279 10.09 -8.57 28.48
C TYR A 279 9.95 -8.32 29.99
N HIS A 280 11.07 -8.47 30.70
CA HIS A 280 11.15 -8.25 32.15
C HIS A 280 12.32 -7.34 32.57
N ALA A 281 13.24 -7.01 31.65
CA ALA A 281 14.32 -6.06 31.85
C ALA A 281 15.19 -6.32 33.11
N GLY A 282 15.41 -7.60 33.47
CA GLY A 282 16.10 -7.97 34.70
C GLY A 282 15.39 -7.57 36.00
N THR A 283 14.11 -7.21 35.93
CA THR A 283 13.28 -6.82 37.07
C THR A 283 12.18 -7.85 37.34
N GLY A 284 11.73 -7.91 38.59
CA GLY A 284 10.67 -8.82 39.04
C GLY A 284 11.21 -10.16 39.51
N VAL A 285 10.29 -11.06 39.85
CA VAL A 285 10.58 -12.42 40.32
C VAL A 285 9.81 -13.39 39.43
N GLN A 286 10.50 -14.42 38.94
CA GLN A 286 9.88 -15.49 38.18
C GLN A 286 9.13 -16.43 39.13
N THR A 287 7.86 -16.69 38.85
CA THR A 287 7.05 -17.68 39.59
C THR A 287 7.36 -19.09 39.12
N SER A 288 6.92 -20.09 39.90
CA SER A 288 7.05 -21.50 39.56
C SER A 288 6.43 -21.87 38.21
N ASP A 289 5.44 -21.10 37.76
CA ASP A 289 4.73 -21.29 36.48
C ASP A 289 5.44 -20.58 35.30
N GLY A 290 6.65 -20.06 35.51
CA GLY A 290 7.46 -19.36 34.50
C GLY A 290 7.12 -17.89 34.29
N ASN A 291 6.09 -17.36 34.95
CA ASN A 291 5.63 -15.97 34.75
C ASN A 291 6.42 -14.98 35.61
N TRP A 292 6.69 -13.78 35.08
CA TRP A 292 7.34 -12.71 35.85
C TRP A 292 6.33 -11.80 36.57
N ILE A 293 6.38 -11.78 37.89
CA ILE A 293 5.59 -10.90 38.75
C ILE A 293 6.45 -9.79 39.36
N HIS A 294 5.82 -8.70 39.83
CA HIS A 294 6.50 -7.55 40.44
C HIS A 294 7.58 -6.87 39.57
N LYS A 295 7.40 -6.92 38.24
CA LYS A 295 8.22 -6.13 37.29
C LYS A 295 8.13 -4.64 37.61
N SER A 296 9.21 -3.91 37.36
CA SER A 296 9.18 -2.44 37.49
C SER A 296 8.05 -1.85 36.65
N PHE A 297 7.42 -0.78 37.14
CA PHE A 297 6.34 -0.09 36.43
C PHE A 297 6.74 0.28 35.00
N PHE A 298 7.95 0.80 34.80
CA PHE A 298 8.45 1.19 33.47
C PHE A 298 8.66 -0.01 32.55
N THR A 299 9.11 -1.16 33.08
CA THR A 299 9.24 -2.40 32.30
C THR A 299 7.88 -2.87 31.80
N SER A 300 6.88 -2.91 32.68
CA SER A 300 5.51 -3.30 32.32
C SER A 300 4.90 -2.35 31.30
N LEU A 301 5.14 -1.03 31.46
CA LEU A 301 4.68 -0.02 30.51
C LEU A 301 5.31 -0.21 29.12
N ILE A 302 6.62 -0.46 29.05
CA ILE A 302 7.33 -0.72 27.80
C ILE A 302 6.80 -1.98 27.11
N ALA A 303 6.71 -3.10 27.84
CA ALA A 303 6.21 -4.36 27.31
C ALA A 303 4.79 -4.18 26.74
N TYR A 304 3.88 -3.60 27.54
CA TYR A 304 2.50 -3.37 27.13
C TYR A 304 2.40 -2.43 25.93
N PHE A 305 3.16 -1.34 25.92
CA PHE A 305 3.18 -0.41 24.80
C PHE A 305 3.64 -1.11 23.51
N VAL A 306 4.75 -1.85 23.53
CA VAL A 306 5.25 -2.55 22.34
C VAL A 306 4.25 -3.59 21.85
N VAL A 307 3.68 -4.39 22.75
CA VAL A 307 2.72 -5.45 22.39
C VAL A 307 1.43 -4.87 21.80
N VAL A 308 0.81 -3.88 22.46
CA VAL A 308 -0.55 -3.40 22.11
C VAL A 308 -0.56 -2.26 21.09
N PHE A 309 0.54 -1.52 20.93
CA PHE A 309 0.55 -0.36 20.03
C PHE A 309 0.22 -0.73 18.57
N PRO A 310 0.76 -1.80 17.97
CA PRO A 310 0.35 -2.23 16.63
C PRO A 310 -1.15 -2.51 16.51
N ALA A 311 -1.78 -3.10 17.54
CA ALA A 311 -3.22 -3.31 17.59
C ALA A 311 -3.98 -1.97 17.52
N THR A 312 -3.54 -0.99 18.30
CA THR A 312 -4.14 0.35 18.30
C THR A 312 -3.95 1.05 16.95
N ASP A 313 -2.78 0.88 16.34
CA ASP A 313 -2.45 1.45 15.04
C ASP A 313 -3.37 0.93 13.94
N VAL A 314 -3.60 -0.39 13.89
CA VAL A 314 -4.46 -1.02 12.88
C VAL A 314 -5.95 -0.67 13.06
N VAL A 315 -6.42 -0.35 14.27
CA VAL A 315 -7.79 0.18 14.49
C VAL A 315 -8.00 1.48 13.72
N SER A 316 -6.97 2.34 13.65
CA SER A 316 -7.03 3.59 12.88
C SER A 316 -6.82 3.38 11.38
N ALA A 317 -5.96 2.43 11.00
CA ALA A 317 -5.59 2.19 9.61
C ALA A 317 -6.63 1.36 8.84
N PHE A 318 -7.34 0.46 9.51
CA PHE A 318 -8.32 -0.42 8.89
C PHE A 318 -9.44 0.35 8.20
N PRO A 319 -10.13 1.33 8.85
CA PRO A 319 -11.23 2.05 8.20
C PRO A 319 -10.82 2.82 6.95
N LEU A 320 -9.61 3.40 6.93
CA LEU A 320 -9.08 4.13 5.77
C LEU A 320 -8.88 3.21 4.56
N ASN A 321 -8.34 2.02 4.81
CA ASN A 321 -8.15 1.00 3.80
C ASN A 321 -9.49 0.39 3.36
N GLY A 322 -10.42 0.17 4.30
CA GLY A 322 -11.78 -0.29 4.01
C GLY A 322 -12.56 0.69 3.13
N ILE A 323 -12.46 2.00 3.38
CA ILE A 323 -13.03 3.04 2.52
C ILE A 323 -12.40 3.00 1.12
N THR A 324 -11.07 2.87 1.06
CA THR A 324 -10.35 2.85 -0.23
C THR A 324 -10.72 1.63 -1.07
N LEU A 325 -10.82 0.45 -0.45
CA LEU A 325 -11.27 -0.77 -1.11
C LEU A 325 -12.75 -0.65 -1.53
N GLY A 326 -13.63 -0.18 -0.65
CA GLY A 326 -15.04 0.02 -0.97
C GLY A 326 -15.24 0.95 -2.18
N ASN A 327 -14.51 2.08 -2.22
CA ASN A 327 -14.54 2.99 -3.36
C ASN A 327 -13.98 2.34 -4.64
N SER A 328 -12.93 1.53 -4.51
CA SER A 328 -12.35 0.80 -5.66
C SER A 328 -13.31 -0.24 -6.22
N LEU A 329 -14.01 -1.00 -5.37
CA LEU A 329 -15.04 -1.97 -5.74
C LEU A 329 -16.23 -1.29 -6.41
N MET A 330 -16.66 -0.14 -5.89
CA MET A 330 -17.71 0.69 -6.50
C MET A 330 -17.30 1.12 -7.92
N GLY A 331 -16.01 1.45 -8.13
CA GLY A 331 -15.46 1.72 -9.45
C GLY A 331 -15.40 0.52 -10.40
N ILE A 332 -15.27 -0.71 -9.90
CA ILE A 332 -15.45 -1.92 -10.74
C ILE A 332 -16.90 -2.02 -11.18
N TRP A 333 -17.82 -1.86 -10.22
CA TRP A 333 -19.22 -2.19 -10.42
C TRP A 333 -19.94 -1.19 -11.32
N PHE A 334 -19.75 0.11 -11.06
CA PHE A 334 -20.41 1.18 -11.82
C PHE A 334 -19.54 1.76 -12.93
N GLY A 335 -18.23 1.47 -12.94
CA GLY A 335 -17.34 1.89 -14.01
C GLY A 335 -17.37 3.42 -14.25
N PRO A 336 -17.64 3.89 -15.48
CA PRO A 336 -17.72 5.31 -15.81
C PRO A 336 -18.79 6.09 -15.03
N ASP A 337 -19.85 5.41 -14.60
CA ASP A 337 -21.02 6.02 -13.96
C ASP A 337 -20.87 6.15 -12.45
N ILE A 338 -19.70 5.79 -11.89
CA ILE A 338 -19.41 5.83 -10.45
C ILE A 338 -19.81 7.16 -9.80
N ARG A 339 -19.66 8.29 -10.51
CA ARG A 339 -19.96 9.64 -10.02
C ARG A 339 -21.44 9.87 -9.73
N GLU A 340 -22.33 9.13 -10.37
CA GLU A 340 -23.76 9.19 -10.09
C GLU A 340 -24.08 8.57 -8.73
N TYR A 341 -23.29 7.57 -8.32
CA TYR A 341 -23.48 6.78 -7.09
C TYR A 341 -22.57 7.20 -5.93
N GLU A 342 -21.52 8.00 -6.18
CA GLU A 342 -20.62 8.53 -5.15
C GLU A 342 -21.34 9.33 -4.06
N ASN A 343 -22.49 9.94 -4.39
CA ASN A 343 -23.31 10.71 -3.46
C ASN A 343 -24.42 9.88 -2.79
N ASP A 344 -24.63 8.62 -3.19
CA ASP A 344 -25.62 7.76 -2.54
C ASP A 344 -25.00 7.08 -1.29
N PRO A 345 -25.38 7.51 -0.07
CA PRO A 345 -24.80 6.97 1.15
C PRO A 345 -25.11 5.48 1.34
N LYS A 346 -26.20 4.95 0.76
CA LYS A 346 -26.54 3.52 0.89
C LYS A 346 -25.59 2.66 0.06
N THR A 347 -25.42 3.00 -1.21
CA THR A 347 -24.48 2.32 -2.10
C THR A 347 -23.05 2.38 -1.55
N VAL A 348 -22.59 3.57 -1.14
CA VAL A 348 -21.24 3.75 -0.58
C VAL A 348 -21.04 2.87 0.68
N LYS A 349 -22.01 2.86 1.61
CA LYS A 349 -21.94 2.02 2.82
C LYS A 349 -21.95 0.54 2.48
N MET A 350 -22.77 0.09 1.53
CA MET A 350 -22.81 -1.31 1.09
C MET A 350 -21.44 -1.78 0.61
N PHE A 351 -20.78 -1.04 -0.29
CA PHE A 351 -19.45 -1.41 -0.78
C PHE A 351 -18.37 -1.39 0.32
N ARG A 352 -18.49 -0.48 1.30
CA ARG A 352 -17.61 -0.44 2.47
C ARG A 352 -17.81 -1.65 3.39
N LEU A 353 -19.05 -2.12 3.57
CA LEU A 353 -19.35 -3.35 4.31
C LEU A 353 -18.80 -4.58 3.57
N VAL A 354 -18.96 -4.64 2.25
CA VAL A 354 -18.39 -5.70 1.38
C VAL A 354 -16.85 -5.69 1.41
N ALA A 355 -16.22 -4.54 1.67
CA ALA A 355 -14.77 -4.47 1.88
C ALA A 355 -14.36 -4.99 3.28
N ALA A 356 -15.04 -4.55 4.34
CA ALA A 356 -14.65 -4.85 5.72
C ALA A 356 -15.01 -6.27 6.17
N ILE A 357 -16.27 -6.70 5.97
CA ILE A 357 -16.81 -7.93 6.57
C ILE A 357 -16.10 -9.19 6.07
N PRO A 358 -15.91 -9.40 4.75
CA PRO A 358 -15.24 -10.62 4.26
C PRO A 358 -13.80 -10.75 4.78
N SER A 359 -13.09 -9.63 4.91
CA SER A 359 -11.72 -9.61 5.47
C SER A 359 -11.67 -10.10 6.91
N ILE A 360 -12.63 -9.66 7.73
CA ILE A 360 -12.75 -10.05 9.14
C ILE A 360 -13.17 -11.51 9.26
N ILE A 361 -14.14 -11.96 8.45
CA ILE A 361 -14.56 -13.36 8.41
C ILE A 361 -13.38 -14.26 8.05
N GLY A 362 -12.56 -13.86 7.08
CA GLY A 362 -11.31 -14.55 6.75
C GLY A 362 -10.44 -14.76 7.98
N ALA A 363 -10.24 -13.71 8.78
CA ALA A 363 -9.40 -13.75 9.98
C ALA A 363 -9.86 -14.75 11.05
N CYS A 364 -11.13 -15.19 11.03
CA CYS A 364 -11.60 -16.27 11.88
C CYS A 364 -11.05 -17.66 11.46
N PHE A 365 -10.81 -17.86 10.16
CA PHE A 365 -10.37 -19.14 9.59
C PHE A 365 -8.86 -19.26 9.43
N LEU A 366 -8.17 -18.16 9.10
CA LEU A 366 -6.71 -18.12 8.97
C LEU A 366 -6.16 -16.99 9.85
N ARG A 367 -5.31 -17.36 10.81
CA ARG A 367 -4.76 -16.44 11.82
C ARG A 367 -3.29 -16.11 11.62
N ASP A 368 -2.64 -16.90 10.76
CA ASP A 368 -1.21 -16.85 10.49
C ASP A 368 -0.86 -15.59 9.69
N LEU A 369 -0.26 -14.61 10.38
CA LEU A 369 0.07 -13.31 9.81
C LEU A 369 1.13 -13.44 8.71
N GLY A 370 2.12 -14.31 8.92
CA GLY A 370 3.19 -14.54 7.95
C GLY A 370 2.66 -15.08 6.63
N PHE A 371 1.75 -16.05 6.69
CA PHE A 371 1.07 -16.61 5.53
C PHE A 371 0.20 -15.58 4.82
N ILE A 372 -0.68 -14.87 5.57
CA ILE A 372 -1.58 -13.86 4.99
C ILE A 372 -0.74 -12.82 4.24
N THR A 373 0.31 -12.29 4.87
CA THR A 373 1.14 -11.23 4.28
C THR A 373 2.02 -11.74 3.14
N ALA A 374 2.51 -12.98 3.18
CA ALA A 374 3.28 -13.58 2.09
C ALA A 374 2.45 -13.68 0.80
N TYR A 375 1.21 -14.20 0.87
CA TYR A 375 0.33 -14.29 -0.31
C TYR A 375 -0.17 -12.92 -0.78
N THR A 376 -0.54 -12.06 0.17
CA THR A 376 -0.95 -10.67 -0.14
C THR A 376 0.17 -9.91 -0.85
N GLY A 377 1.42 -10.06 -0.38
CA GLY A 377 2.59 -9.42 -0.96
C GLY A 377 2.88 -9.81 -2.42
N ILE A 378 2.44 -10.99 -2.89
CA ILE A 378 2.58 -11.38 -4.31
C ILE A 378 1.87 -10.37 -5.21
N THR A 379 0.62 -10.03 -4.87
CA THR A 379 -0.16 -9.02 -5.60
C THR A 379 0.47 -7.63 -5.47
N GLY A 380 1.17 -7.40 -4.36
CA GLY A 380 1.95 -6.22 -4.13
C GLY A 380 3.07 -5.99 -5.16
N PHE A 381 3.74 -7.04 -5.64
CA PHE A 381 4.74 -6.90 -6.70
C PHE A 381 4.15 -6.29 -7.98
N ALA A 382 2.93 -6.69 -8.36
CA ALA A 382 2.27 -6.13 -9.51
C ALA A 382 1.93 -4.64 -9.30
N ILE A 383 1.41 -4.30 -8.11
CA ILE A 383 1.02 -2.92 -7.75
C ILE A 383 2.24 -1.99 -7.67
N ALA A 384 3.36 -2.45 -7.12
CA ALA A 384 4.55 -1.65 -6.88
C ALA A 384 5.47 -1.55 -8.11
N PHE A 385 5.62 -2.63 -8.88
CA PHE A 385 6.59 -2.69 -9.97
C PHE A 385 5.92 -2.71 -11.34
N THR A 386 5.01 -3.66 -11.58
CA THR A 386 4.46 -3.92 -12.92
C THR A 386 3.57 -2.78 -13.42
N PHE A 387 2.53 -2.41 -12.67
CA PHE A 387 1.57 -1.40 -13.12
C PHE A 387 2.19 0.00 -13.26
N PRO A 388 2.98 0.53 -12.29
CA PRO A 388 3.62 1.83 -12.44
C PRO A 388 4.55 1.89 -13.66
N ALA A 389 5.31 0.82 -13.93
CA ALA A 389 6.18 0.73 -15.09
C ALA A 389 5.40 0.77 -16.42
N LEU A 390 4.34 -0.05 -16.54
CA LEU A 390 3.48 -0.07 -17.72
C LEU A 390 2.79 1.27 -17.94
N LEU A 391 2.30 1.90 -16.87
CA LEU A 391 1.71 3.24 -16.91
C LEU A 391 2.73 4.29 -17.37
N ASN A 392 3.99 4.22 -16.91
CA ASN A 392 5.02 5.14 -17.37
C ASN A 392 5.25 5.01 -18.89
N ILE A 393 5.44 3.79 -19.39
CA ILE A 393 5.68 3.54 -20.83
C ILE A 393 4.49 4.00 -21.68
N LYS A 394 3.28 3.56 -21.32
CA LYS A 394 2.07 3.83 -22.12
C LYS A 394 1.68 5.30 -22.09
N SER A 395 1.82 5.97 -20.95
CA SER A 395 1.53 7.40 -20.86
C SER A 395 2.50 8.26 -21.66
N LYS A 396 3.80 7.91 -21.71
CA LYS A 396 4.76 8.61 -22.60
C LYS A 396 4.40 8.44 -24.07
N ARG A 397 4.09 7.21 -24.48
CA ARG A 397 3.69 6.92 -25.86
C ARG A 397 2.43 7.68 -26.25
N ALA A 398 1.46 7.80 -25.34
CA ALA A 398 0.27 8.61 -25.55
C ALA A 398 0.61 10.10 -25.74
N CYS A 399 1.50 10.67 -24.90
CA CYS A 399 1.98 12.05 -25.08
C CYS A 399 2.70 12.25 -26.43
N ASN A 400 3.63 11.36 -26.79
CA ASN A 400 4.37 11.44 -28.05
C ASN A 400 3.44 11.37 -29.27
N ARG A 401 2.42 10.51 -29.23
CA ARG A 401 1.42 10.40 -30.30
C ARG A 401 0.58 11.67 -30.44
N ALA A 402 0.19 12.25 -29.30
CA ALA A 402 -0.52 13.53 -29.27
C ALA A 402 0.37 14.76 -29.57
N GLY A 403 1.65 14.57 -29.92
CA GLY A 403 2.58 15.66 -30.20
C GLY A 403 2.96 16.50 -28.99
N VAL A 404 2.88 15.94 -27.77
CA VAL A 404 3.19 16.65 -26.52
C VAL A 404 4.42 16.06 -25.85
N ASP A 405 5.31 16.92 -25.33
CA ASP A 405 6.46 16.50 -24.55
C ASP A 405 6.03 15.67 -23.31
N PRO A 406 6.49 14.41 -23.17
CA PRO A 406 6.15 13.56 -22.04
C PRO A 406 6.88 13.89 -20.74
N VAL A 407 7.82 14.86 -20.73
CA VAL A 407 8.59 15.25 -19.55
C VAL A 407 7.67 15.94 -18.52
N THR A 408 7.87 15.60 -17.25
CA THR A 408 7.09 16.11 -16.12
C THR A 408 8.04 16.59 -15.03
N ALA A 409 7.53 17.31 -14.04
CA ALA A 409 8.32 17.74 -12.88
C ALA A 409 8.92 16.57 -12.07
N TYR A 410 8.45 15.33 -12.29
CA TYR A 410 8.93 14.13 -11.62
C TYR A 410 9.80 13.24 -12.51
N SER A 411 10.02 13.63 -13.77
CA SER A 411 10.87 12.87 -14.68
C SER A 411 12.33 12.97 -14.25
N ARG A 412 12.98 11.81 -14.06
CA ARG A 412 14.41 11.70 -13.72
C ARG A 412 15.11 10.81 -14.74
N GLY A 413 16.12 11.36 -15.43
CA GLY A 413 16.90 10.73 -16.52
C GLY A 413 16.72 9.22 -16.71
N PHE A 414 17.63 8.42 -16.14
CA PHE A 414 17.64 6.96 -16.29
C PHE A 414 16.39 6.26 -15.69
N ILE A 415 15.97 6.67 -14.48
CA ILE A 415 14.87 6.05 -13.73
C ILE A 415 13.53 6.18 -14.46
N SER A 416 13.32 7.28 -15.17
CA SER A 416 12.10 7.49 -15.94
C SER A 416 12.18 6.91 -17.34
N SER A 417 13.32 6.36 -17.80
CA SER A 417 13.49 5.83 -19.15
C SER A 417 12.58 4.62 -19.45
N ASP A 418 12.33 4.39 -20.74
CA ASP A 418 11.50 3.26 -21.16
C ASP A 418 12.21 1.93 -20.88
N GLY A 419 13.51 1.85 -21.14
CA GLY A 419 14.32 0.66 -20.86
C GLY A 419 14.29 0.27 -19.38
N PHE A 420 14.50 1.23 -18.48
CA PHE A 420 14.40 0.96 -17.04
C PHE A 420 12.99 0.53 -16.63
N SER A 421 11.95 1.15 -17.20
CA SER A 421 10.56 0.75 -16.93
C SER A 421 10.29 -0.69 -17.38
N TYR A 422 10.81 -1.11 -18.53
CA TYR A 422 10.69 -2.50 -18.98
C TYR A 422 11.39 -3.47 -18.03
N VAL A 423 12.60 -3.15 -17.58
CA VAL A 423 13.34 -3.95 -16.60
C VAL A 423 12.53 -4.08 -15.30
N VAL A 424 11.97 -2.99 -14.78
CA VAL A 424 11.15 -3.00 -13.56
C VAL A 424 9.89 -3.85 -13.73
N ALA A 425 9.21 -3.77 -14.88
CA ALA A 425 8.02 -4.57 -15.15
C ALA A 425 8.35 -6.07 -15.23
N VAL A 426 9.42 -6.44 -15.93
CA VAL A 426 9.89 -7.83 -16.03
C VAL A 426 10.34 -8.35 -14.67
N PHE A 427 11.05 -7.54 -13.89
CA PHE A 427 11.45 -7.86 -12.53
C PHE A 427 10.24 -8.14 -11.63
N GLY A 428 9.22 -7.27 -11.66
CA GLY A 428 7.97 -7.49 -10.94
C GLY A 428 7.27 -8.80 -11.33
N GLY A 429 7.15 -9.07 -12.64
CA GLY A 429 6.58 -10.33 -13.13
C GLY A 429 7.40 -11.57 -12.73
N GLY A 430 8.73 -11.47 -12.78
CA GLY A 430 9.64 -12.53 -12.34
C GLY A 430 9.54 -12.82 -10.85
N LEU A 431 9.42 -11.80 -10.01
CA LEU A 431 9.21 -11.96 -8.56
C LEU A 431 7.89 -12.65 -8.23
N ILE A 432 6.80 -12.28 -8.93
CA ILE A 432 5.50 -12.95 -8.78
C ILE A 432 5.65 -14.44 -9.05
N LEU A 433 6.25 -14.81 -10.19
CA LEU A 433 6.43 -16.21 -10.57
C LEU A 433 7.33 -16.96 -9.57
N PHE A 434 8.47 -16.38 -9.23
CA PHE A 434 9.44 -16.98 -8.30
C PHE A 434 8.81 -17.25 -6.93
N VAL A 435 8.16 -16.25 -6.33
CA VAL A 435 7.55 -16.36 -5.00
C VAL A 435 6.37 -17.31 -5.03
N PHE A 436 5.49 -17.21 -6.04
CA PHE A 436 4.33 -18.10 -6.15
C PHE A 436 4.73 -19.57 -6.26
N VAL A 437 5.68 -19.90 -7.15
CA VAL A 437 6.20 -21.26 -7.30
C VAL A 437 6.84 -21.76 -6.00
N SER A 438 7.64 -20.91 -5.33
CA SER A 438 8.31 -21.28 -4.08
C SER A 438 7.32 -21.58 -2.95
N LEU A 439 6.27 -20.77 -2.79
CA LEU A 439 5.24 -20.97 -1.77
C LEU A 439 4.40 -22.23 -2.04
N VAL A 440 4.02 -22.46 -3.30
CA VAL A 440 3.27 -23.68 -3.68
C VAL A 440 4.13 -24.92 -3.47
N TYR A 441 5.41 -24.86 -3.81
CA TYR A 441 6.35 -25.97 -3.59
C TYR A 441 6.50 -26.28 -2.09
N GLU A 442 6.68 -25.28 -1.24
CA GLU A 442 6.73 -25.49 0.22
C GLU A 442 5.44 -26.13 0.76
N GLN A 443 4.26 -25.65 0.33
CA GLN A 443 2.99 -26.26 0.74
C GLN A 443 2.89 -27.73 0.33
N SER A 444 3.41 -28.08 -0.86
CA SER A 444 3.40 -29.46 -1.33
C SER A 444 4.30 -30.38 -0.50
N ILE A 445 5.46 -29.90 -0.06
CA ILE A 445 6.36 -30.64 0.85
C ILE A 445 5.70 -30.83 2.20
N ASN A 446 5.20 -29.75 2.81
CA ASN A 446 4.57 -29.82 4.13
C ASN A 446 3.37 -30.78 4.13
N LYS A 447 2.62 -30.84 3.03
CA LYS A 447 1.53 -31.81 2.87
C LYS A 447 2.04 -33.25 2.80
N ALA A 448 3.11 -33.49 2.04
CA ALA A 448 3.71 -34.82 1.91
C ALA A 448 4.38 -35.32 3.20
N GLU A 449 4.83 -34.42 4.10
CA GLU A 449 5.35 -34.79 5.42
C GLU A 449 4.24 -35.12 6.44
N MET A 450 3.01 -34.69 6.19
CA MET A 450 1.85 -34.97 7.04
C MET A 450 1.07 -36.24 6.61
N GLU A 451 1.27 -36.71 5.38
CA GLU A 451 0.73 -37.98 4.85
C GLU A 451 1.69 -39.13 5.14
#